data_AF-A0A2W5JZ15-F1
#
_entry.id   AF-A0A2W5JZ15-F1
#
_cell.length_a   1.000
_cell.length_b   1.000
_cell.length_c   1.000
_cell.angle_alpha   90.00
_cell.angle_beta   90.00
_cell.angle_gamma   90.00
#
_symmetry.space_group_name_H-M   'P 1'
#
loop_
_entity.id
_entity.type
_entity.pdbx_description
1 polymer ?
#
loop_
_entity_poly.entity_id
_entity_poly.type
_entity_poly.pdbx_seq_one_letter_code
_entity_poly.pdbx_strand_id
1 'polypeptide(L)'
;MSLIEQCYASGRGEMVDTLEVREEGSSFSHLYCSGFEDRTCIAEDGRVLTFTAMAIEFALPANDNSGFQNIVIGMDNITGEVQEAVEAAKSSGNRAIVTFRRYLAED
;
A
#
# COMPACT_ATOMS: atom_id res chain seq x y z
N MET A 1 -21.19 -11.09 -0.49
CA MET A 1 -20.28 -10.78 0.62
C MET A 1 -18.91 -11.30 0.24
N SER A 2 -17.95 -10.42 -0.02
CA SER A 2 -16.55 -10.84 -0.20
C SER A 2 -15.97 -11.38 1.11
N LEU A 3 -14.88 -12.14 1.03
CA LEU A 3 -14.19 -12.61 2.23
C LEU A 3 -13.77 -11.44 3.14
N ILE A 4 -13.34 -10.32 2.55
CA ILE A 4 -12.99 -9.09 3.29
C ILE A 4 -14.20 -8.52 4.05
N GLU A 5 -15.38 -8.45 3.42
CA GLU A 5 -16.60 -7.99 4.09
C GLU A 5 -17.01 -8.92 5.24
N GLN A 6 -16.81 -10.23 5.09
CA GLN A 6 -17.04 -11.20 6.17
C GLN A 6 -16.00 -11.05 7.29
N CYS A 7 -14.72 -10.83 6.98
CA CYS A 7 -13.67 -10.57 7.97
C CYS A 7 -13.97 -9.29 8.76
N TYR A 8 -14.37 -8.22 8.08
CA TYR A 8 -14.76 -6.96 8.71
C TYR A 8 -15.96 -7.13 9.65
N ALA A 9 -16.95 -7.94 9.26
CA ALA A 9 -18.16 -8.20 10.05
C ALA A 9 -17.97 -9.23 11.17
N SER A 10 -17.03 -10.16 11.03
CA SER A 10 -16.83 -11.30 11.97
C SER A 10 -15.64 -11.14 12.90
N GLY A 11 -14.74 -10.18 12.65
CA GLY A 11 -13.48 -10.02 13.39
C GLY A 11 -12.52 -11.20 13.21
N ARG A 12 -12.75 -12.07 12.21
CA ARG A 12 -11.86 -13.18 11.87
C ARG A 12 -10.95 -12.76 10.72
N GLY A 13 -9.65 -12.93 10.88
CA GLY A 13 -8.64 -12.64 9.86
C GLY A 13 -7.89 -11.34 10.14
N GLU A 14 -6.56 -11.40 10.00
CA GLU A 14 -5.69 -10.23 10.02
C GLU A 14 -5.71 -9.58 8.62
N MET A 15 -5.92 -8.27 8.57
CA MET A 15 -5.85 -7.52 7.31
C MET A 15 -4.43 -7.01 7.12
N VAL A 16 -3.92 -7.15 5.90
CA VAL A 16 -2.61 -6.63 5.51
C VAL A 16 -2.80 -5.54 4.47
N ASP A 17 -2.36 -4.33 4.81
CA ASP A 17 -2.35 -3.21 3.89
C ASP A 17 -1.03 -3.19 3.12
N THR A 18 -1.12 -3.04 1.80
CA THR A 18 0.04 -3.01 0.92
C THR A 18 0.04 -1.77 0.04
N LEU A 19 1.25 -1.34 -0.31
CA LEU A 19 1.52 -0.17 -1.11
C LEU A 19 2.45 -0.54 -2.28
N GLU A 20 1.99 -0.32 -3.50
CA GLU A 20 2.82 -0.34 -4.70
C GLU A 20 3.00 1.09 -5.19
N VAL A 21 4.24 1.58 -5.20
CA VAL A 21 4.58 2.92 -5.69
C VAL A 21 5.43 2.79 -6.95
N ARG A 22 4.98 3.42 -8.03
CA ARG A 22 5.66 3.38 -9.32
C ARG A 22 5.68 4.76 -9.97
N GLU A 23 6.81 5.12 -10.54
CA GLU A 23 6.93 6.31 -11.38
C GLU A 23 6.28 6.06 -12.75
N GLU A 24 5.56 7.04 -13.28
CA GLU A 24 4.96 6.97 -14.61
C GLU A 24 6.03 6.67 -15.68
N GLY A 25 5.79 5.64 -16.49
CA GLY A 25 6.75 5.15 -17.51
C GLY A 25 7.83 4.21 -16.98
N SER A 26 8.03 4.10 -15.66
CA SER A 26 8.96 3.13 -15.08
C SER A 26 8.33 1.73 -14.99
N SER A 27 9.16 0.70 -15.16
CA SER A 27 8.82 -0.71 -14.88
C SER A 27 9.16 -1.13 -13.45
N PHE A 28 9.93 -0.32 -12.73
CA PHE A 28 10.31 -0.59 -11.35
C PHE A 28 9.24 -0.07 -10.39
N SER A 29 8.90 -0.87 -9.37
CA SER A 29 7.93 -0.50 -8.33
C SER A 29 8.52 -0.76 -6.96
N HIS A 30 8.33 0.19 -6.05
CA HIS A 30 8.56 0.00 -4.63
C HIS A 30 7.35 -0.70 -4.01
N LEU A 31 7.58 -1.74 -3.22
CA LEU A 31 6.54 -2.63 -2.70
C LEU A 31 6.68 -2.78 -1.19
N TYR A 32 5.71 -2.25 -0.45
CA TYR A 32 5.72 -2.28 1.01
C TYR A 32 4.43 -2.85 1.57
N CYS A 33 4.49 -3.50 2.73
CA CYS A 33 3.32 -3.95 3.48
C CYS A 33 3.38 -3.52 4.95
N SER A 34 2.20 -3.30 5.54
CA SER A 34 2.05 -3.11 6.97
C SER A 34 2.31 -4.42 7.70
N GLY A 35 2.98 -4.35 8.85
CA GLY A 35 3.19 -5.49 9.74
C GLY A 35 4.68 -5.76 9.95
N PHE A 36 5.00 -7.01 10.29
CA PHE A 36 6.35 -7.43 10.67
C PHE A 36 6.95 -8.49 9.74
N GLU A 37 6.17 -9.03 8.80
CA GLU A 37 6.58 -10.10 7.90
C GLU A 37 6.33 -9.73 6.45
N ASP A 38 7.33 -9.97 5.60
CA ASP A 38 7.20 -9.81 4.15
C ASP A 38 6.06 -10.67 3.62
N ARG A 39 5.33 -10.15 2.63
CA ARG A 39 4.12 -10.76 2.10
C ARG A 39 4.21 -10.92 0.60
N THR A 40 3.86 -12.10 0.11
CA THR A 40 3.70 -12.33 -1.33
C THR A 40 2.23 -12.42 -1.65
N CYS A 41 1.73 -11.52 -2.50
CA CYS A 41 0.32 -11.44 -2.86
C CYS A 41 0.14 -11.42 -4.38
N ILE A 42 -1.04 -11.80 -4.85
CA ILE A 42 -1.42 -11.72 -6.26
C ILE A 42 -2.23 -10.44 -6.47
N ALA A 43 -1.72 -9.53 -7.31
CA ALA A 43 -2.41 -8.29 -7.67
C ALA A 43 -3.63 -8.56 -8.58
N GLU A 44 -4.50 -7.56 -8.75
CA GLU A 44 -5.73 -7.69 -9.54
C GLU A 44 -5.48 -7.98 -11.03
N ASP A 45 -4.27 -7.66 -11.51
CA ASP A 45 -3.81 -7.95 -12.88
C ASP A 45 -3.12 -9.32 -13.01
N GLY A 46 -3.07 -10.11 -11.94
CA GLY A 46 -2.50 -11.45 -11.90
C GLY A 46 -0.99 -11.51 -11.64
N ARG A 47 -0.31 -10.37 -11.46
CA ARG A 47 1.11 -10.34 -11.08
C ARG A 47 1.30 -10.85 -9.64
N VAL A 48 2.31 -11.70 -9.44
CA VAL A 48 2.77 -12.08 -8.10
C VAL A 48 3.79 -11.04 -7.63
N LEU A 49 3.48 -10.37 -6.53
CA LEU A 49 4.31 -9.29 -5.97
C LEU A 49 4.74 -9.65 -4.55
N THR A 50 6.00 -9.41 -4.23
CA THR A 50 6.55 -9.55 -2.87
C THR A 50 6.74 -8.17 -2.27
N PHE A 51 6.05 -7.92 -1.17
CA PHE A 51 6.04 -6.68 -0.42
C PHE A 51 6.95 -6.82 0.81
N THR A 52 7.78 -5.82 1.04
CA THR A 52 8.67 -5.76 2.21
C THR A 52 7.94 -5.16 3.40
N ALA A 53 8.01 -5.81 4.55
CA ALA A 53 7.38 -5.35 5.76
C ALA A 53 8.08 -4.13 6.36
N MET A 54 7.28 -3.15 6.76
CA MET A 54 7.75 -2.02 7.54
C MET A 54 6.61 -1.46 8.41
N ALA A 55 6.95 -0.58 9.35
CA ALA A 55 5.92 0.16 10.08
C ALA A 55 5.26 1.16 9.13
N ILE A 56 3.98 0.94 8.84
CA ILE A 56 3.14 1.82 8.02
C ILE A 56 1.83 2.06 8.74
N GLU A 57 1.38 3.31 8.72
CA GLU A 57 0.06 3.72 9.18
C GLU A 57 -0.72 4.32 8.02
N PHE A 58 -1.97 3.89 7.85
CA PHE A 58 -2.88 4.39 6.82
C PHE A 58 -4.06 5.09 7.46
N ALA A 59 -4.25 6.37 7.15
CA ALA A 59 -5.52 7.06 7.38
C ALA A 59 -6.33 7.03 6.08
N LEU A 60 -7.31 6.12 6.04
CA LEU A 60 -8.23 6.00 4.92
C LEU A 60 -9.14 7.24 4.82
N PRO A 61 -9.66 7.55 3.63
CA PRO A 61 -10.49 8.72 3.45
C PRO A 61 -11.76 8.62 4.31
N ALA A 62 -12.18 9.74 4.88
CA ALA A 62 -13.46 9.81 5.57
C ALA A 62 -14.60 9.53 4.59
N ASN A 63 -15.57 8.73 5.02
CA ASN A 63 -16.82 8.55 4.28
C ASN A 63 -17.77 9.70 4.63
N ASP A 64 -17.57 10.84 3.98
CA ASP A 64 -18.35 12.05 4.20
C ASP A 64 -18.77 12.72 2.86
N ASN A 65 -19.57 13.79 2.99
CA ASN A 65 -20.08 14.55 1.84
C ASN A 65 -19.13 15.67 1.38
N SER A 66 -17.89 15.72 1.89
CA SER A 66 -16.95 16.79 1.55
C SER A 66 -16.38 16.64 0.13
N GLY A 67 -16.45 15.43 -0.44
CA GLY A 67 -15.86 15.09 -1.73
C GLY A 67 -14.34 14.92 -1.69
N PHE A 68 -13.70 15.08 -0.53
CA PHE A 68 -12.27 14.84 -0.36
C PHE A 68 -12.01 13.34 -0.16
N GLN A 69 -11.18 12.75 -1.03
CA GLN A 69 -10.76 11.35 -0.93
C GLN A 69 -9.25 11.23 -0.72
N ASN A 70 -8.75 11.97 0.27
CA ASN A 70 -7.33 11.95 0.60
C ASN A 70 -6.99 10.71 1.43
N ILE A 71 -5.91 10.03 1.05
CA ILE A 71 -5.27 8.99 1.87
C ILE A 71 -4.01 9.60 2.48
N VAL A 72 -3.86 9.50 3.80
CA VAL A 72 -2.60 9.88 4.47
C VAL A 72 -1.86 8.60 4.81
N ILE A 73 -0.58 8.55 4.45
CA ILE A 73 0.28 7.39 4.64
C ILE A 73 1.48 7.83 5.47
N GLY A 74 1.62 7.27 6.67
CA GLY A 74 2.84 7.36 7.47
C GLY A 74 3.69 6.13 7.23
N MET A 75 4.95 6.29 6.87
CA MET A 75 5.88 5.18 6.62
C MET A 75 7.13 5.36 7.47
N ASP A 76 7.67 4.25 7.96
CA ASP A 76 9.00 4.24 8.55
C ASP A 76 10.05 4.76 7.56
N ASN A 77 11.07 5.42 8.08
CA ASN A 77 12.18 5.93 7.27
C ASN A 77 13.50 5.81 8.01
N ILE A 78 13.69 4.77 8.83
CA ILE A 78 14.95 4.54 9.55
C ILE A 78 16.13 4.42 8.58
N THR A 79 15.93 3.74 7.44
CA THR A 79 16.98 3.53 6.42
C THR A 79 17.12 4.70 5.44
N GLY A 80 16.12 5.58 5.34
CA GLY A 80 16.08 6.68 4.37
C GLY A 80 15.54 6.30 2.98
N GLU A 81 15.31 5.02 2.69
CA GLU A 81 14.95 4.53 1.35
C GLU A 81 13.67 5.17 0.80
N VAL A 82 12.63 5.28 1.64
CA VAL A 82 11.34 5.86 1.23
C VAL A 82 11.52 7.34 0.89
N GLN A 83 12.28 8.07 1.70
CA GLN A 83 12.56 9.48 1.43
C GLN A 83 13.37 9.67 0.14
N GLU A 84 14.37 8.83 -0.10
CA GLU A 84 15.15 8.86 -1.35
C GLU A 84 14.26 8.59 -2.58
N ALA A 85 13.37 7.60 -2.51
CA ALA A 85 12.42 7.30 -3.58
C ALA A 85 11.47 8.48 -3.86
N VAL A 86 10.95 9.12 -2.81
CA VAL A 86 10.08 10.30 -2.93
C VAL A 86 10.82 11.49 -3.55
N GLU A 87 12.04 11.78 -3.10
CA GLU A 87 12.84 12.88 -3.64
C GLU A 87 13.28 12.61 -5.09
N ALA A 88 13.60 11.36 -5.44
CA ALA A 88 13.89 10.95 -6.81
C ALA A 88 12.69 11.20 -7.74
N ALA A 89 11.49 10.79 -7.33
CA ALA A 89 10.26 11.02 -8.08
C ALA A 89 9.92 12.52 -8.22
N LYS A 90 10.17 13.32 -7.18
CA LYS A 90 10.02 14.78 -7.26
C LYS A 90 11.01 15.40 -8.25
N SER A 91 12.26 14.96 -8.22
CA SER A 91 13.34 15.47 -9.07
C SER A 91 13.12 15.15 -10.55
N SER A 92 12.57 13.98 -10.86
CA SER A 92 12.23 13.61 -12.24
C SER A 92 11.05 14.42 -12.80
N GLY A 93 10.22 15.00 -11.94
CA GLY A 93 9.01 15.73 -12.32
C GLY A 93 7.91 14.84 -12.89
N ASN A 94 8.10 13.52 -12.87
CA ASN A 94 7.12 12.56 -13.35
C ASN A 94 6.05 12.29 -12.29
N ARG A 95 4.89 11.84 -12.75
CA ARG A 95 3.80 11.48 -11.84
C ARG A 95 4.14 10.18 -11.10
N ALA A 96 4.03 10.18 -9.78
CA ALA A 96 4.01 8.95 -9.00
C ALA A 96 2.60 8.35 -9.00
N ILE A 97 2.51 7.06 -9.31
CA ILE A 97 1.30 6.24 -9.23
C ILE A 97 1.42 5.39 -7.98
N VAL A 98 0.50 5.62 -7.05
CA VAL A 98 0.44 4.90 -5.77
C VAL A 98 -0.81 4.03 -5.77
N THR A 99 -0.62 2.72 -5.61
CA THR A 99 -1.71 1.74 -5.55
C THR A 99 -1.74 1.11 -4.17
N PHE A 100 -2.81 1.40 -3.43
CA PHE A 100 -3.10 0.80 -2.14
C PHE A 100 -3.97 -0.44 -2.33
N ARG A 101 -3.65 -1.54 -1.65
CA ARG A 101 -4.47 -2.75 -1.63
C ARG A 101 -4.58 -3.27 -0.21
N ARG A 102 -5.67 -3.98 0.06
CA ARG A 102 -5.90 -4.67 1.32
C ARG A 102 -6.15 -6.15 1.03
N TYR A 103 -5.34 -7.00 1.61
CA TYR A 103 -5.46 -8.46 1.56
C TYR A 103 -5.84 -9.01 2.93
N LEU A 104 -6.26 -10.26 2.97
CA LEU A 104 -6.26 -11.05 4.20
C LEU A 104 -4.88 -11.68 4.38
N ALA A 105 -4.45 -11.85 5.63
CA ALA A 105 -3.19 -12.52 5.95
C ALA A 105 -3.15 -13.99 5.47
N GLU A 106 -4.31 -14.57 5.19
CA GLU A 106 -4.48 -15.93 4.67
C GLU A 106 -4.67 -15.97 3.14
N ASP A 107 -4.70 -14.82 2.45
CA ASP A 107 -4.76 -14.74 0.97
C ASP A 107 -3.42 -15.10 0.30
#